data_AF-A0A4D7JX50-F1
#
_entry.id   AF-A0A4D7JX50-F1
#
_cell.length_a   1.000
_cell.length_b   1.000
_cell.length_c   1.000
_cell.angle_alpha   90.00
_cell.angle_beta   90.00
_cell.angle_gamma   90.00
#
_symmetry.space_group_name_H-M   'P 1'
#
loop_
_entity.id
_entity.type
_entity.pdbx_description
1 polymer ?
#
loop_
_entity_poly.entity_id
_entity_poly.type
_entity_poly.pdbx_seq_one_letter_code
_entity_poly.pdbx_strand_id
1 'polypeptide(L)'
;MCSRRAWSCNVNRKGLIMFKLQIENNVGIIKLNKEGSDHNTISMDDLDSMVELLDTIENDDSVEGAVFYSEKKDFLAGADIKKFLEMSERETREVGKTGHSLFNRIEDSKKPFVAIIHGACMGGGQN
;
A
#
# COMPACT_ATOMS: atom_id res chain seq x y z
N MET A 1 18.37 27.62 -8.48
CA MET A 1 17.97 26.65 -9.53
C MET A 1 17.90 25.27 -8.89
N CYS A 2 16.75 24.60 -9.05
CA CYS A 2 16.27 23.38 -8.39
C CYS A 2 17.33 22.28 -8.12
N SER A 3 17.51 21.96 -6.84
CA SER A 3 18.10 20.70 -6.38
C SER A 3 17.00 19.63 -6.36
N ARG A 4 17.01 18.72 -7.35
CA ARG A 4 16.17 17.53 -7.39
C ARG A 4 16.64 16.56 -6.30
N ARG A 5 15.92 16.48 -5.19
CA ARG A 5 16.06 15.38 -4.22
C ARG A 5 14.89 14.44 -4.42
N ALA A 6 15.09 13.43 -5.27
CA ALA A 6 14.25 12.24 -5.27
C ALA A 6 14.59 11.45 -3.99
N TRP A 7 13.83 11.66 -2.93
CA TRP A 7 13.91 10.82 -1.73
C TRP A 7 13.15 9.52 -2.03
N SER A 8 13.86 8.46 -2.40
CA SER A 8 13.30 7.10 -2.36
C SER A 8 13.37 6.61 -0.92
N CYS A 9 12.33 6.85 -0.12
CA CYS A 9 12.24 6.23 1.18
C CYS A 9 11.80 4.77 0.98
N ASN A 10 12.76 3.84 1.04
CA ASN A 10 12.43 2.43 1.24
C ASN A 10 12.01 2.28 2.70
N VAL A 11 10.71 2.24 2.95
CA VAL A 11 10.12 1.91 4.25
C VAL A 11 10.46 0.45 4.54
N ASN A 12 11.63 0.21 5.16
CA ASN A 12 12.21 -1.12 5.32
C ASN A 12 12.41 -1.47 6.79
N ARG A 13 11.46 -2.23 7.34
CA ARG A 13 11.68 -3.06 8.52
C ARG A 13 11.05 -4.44 8.30
N LYS A 14 11.92 -5.40 7.95
CA LYS A 14 11.73 -6.86 7.84
C LYS A 14 10.81 -7.36 6.71
N GLY A 15 11.46 -7.78 5.62
CA GLY A 15 11.02 -8.93 4.81
C GLY A 15 9.89 -8.68 3.80
N LEU A 16 10.26 -8.55 2.52
CA LEU A 16 9.40 -8.53 1.32
C LEU A 16 8.42 -7.36 1.26
N ILE A 17 8.92 -6.18 0.90
CA ILE A 17 8.12 -4.96 0.84
C ILE A 17 7.33 -4.92 -0.47
N MET A 18 6.00 -5.01 -0.36
CA MET A 18 5.07 -4.86 -1.47
C MET A 18 4.96 -3.41 -1.98
N PHE A 19 5.27 -2.40 -1.17
CA PHE A 19 5.09 -0.98 -1.49
C PHE A 19 6.41 -0.23 -1.64
N LYS A 20 6.64 0.40 -2.80
CA LYS A 20 7.80 1.30 -3.02
C LYS A 20 7.31 2.74 -3.19
N LEU A 21 7.78 3.67 -2.35
CA LEU A 21 7.41 5.09 -2.42
C LEU A 21 8.49 5.90 -3.14
N GLN A 22 8.07 6.70 -4.13
CA GLN A 22 8.91 7.68 -4.81
C GLN A 22 8.19 9.03 -4.86
N ILE A 23 8.82 10.10 -4.39
CA ILE A 23 8.22 11.43 -4.41
C ILE A 23 8.73 12.20 -5.62
N GLU A 24 7.83 12.61 -6.50
CA GLU A 24 8.12 13.40 -7.70
C GLU A 24 7.10 14.52 -7.84
N ASN A 25 7.57 15.77 -8.04
CA ASN A 25 6.71 16.95 -8.21
C ASN A 25 5.61 17.07 -7.13
N ASN A 26 6.00 16.88 -5.86
CA ASN A 26 5.11 16.89 -4.68
C ASN A 26 4.05 15.77 -4.66
N VAL A 27 4.15 14.76 -5.53
CA VAL A 27 3.25 13.61 -5.55
C VAL A 27 4.00 12.35 -5.11
N GLY A 28 3.43 11.62 -4.14
CA GLY A 28 3.90 10.32 -3.70
C GLY A 28 3.46 9.20 -4.65
N ILE A 29 4.37 8.68 -5.46
CA ILE A 29 4.13 7.54 -6.35
C ILE A 29 4.38 6.25 -5.54
N ILE A 30 3.31 5.51 -5.26
CA ILE A 30 3.31 4.26 -4.52
C ILE A 30 3.22 3.11 -5.54
N LYS A 31 4.30 2.33 -5.65
CA LYS A 31 4.40 1.20 -6.56
C LYS A 31 4.15 -0.11 -5.83
N LEU A 32 3.14 -0.87 -6.28
CA LEU A 32 2.78 -2.18 -5.78
C LEU A 32 3.57 -3.25 -6.53
N ASN A 33 4.43 -3.98 -5.83
CA ASN A 33 5.20 -5.07 -6.38
C ASN A 33 5.57 -6.08 -5.30
N LYS A 34 4.77 -7.14 -5.16
CA LYS A 34 5.12 -8.27 -4.30
C LYS A 34 6.18 -9.15 -4.95
N GLU A 35 7.41 -9.09 -4.44
CA GLU A 35 8.53 -9.89 -4.96
C GLU A 35 8.29 -11.39 -4.73
N GLY A 36 8.64 -12.23 -5.71
CA GLY A 36 8.46 -13.69 -5.63
C GLY A 36 7.03 -14.20 -5.84
N SER A 37 6.09 -13.33 -6.22
CA SER A 37 4.71 -13.70 -6.57
C SER A 37 4.32 -13.11 -7.93
N ASP A 38 3.51 -13.82 -8.72
CA ASP A 38 2.98 -13.30 -9.98
C ASP A 38 1.86 -12.27 -9.77
N HIS A 39 1.25 -12.26 -8.58
CA HIS A 39 0.16 -11.37 -8.21
C HIS A 39 0.47 -10.60 -6.93
N ASN A 40 -0.08 -9.38 -6.84
CA ASN A 40 -0.04 -8.59 -5.62
C ASN A 40 -1.14 -9.07 -4.68
N THR A 41 -0.76 -9.77 -3.61
CA THR A 41 -1.67 -10.22 -2.56
C THR A 41 -1.33 -9.54 -1.24
N ILE A 42 -2.34 -9.15 -0.46
CA ILE A 42 -2.15 -8.51 0.85
C ILE A 42 -1.96 -9.58 1.92
N SER A 43 -0.91 -9.42 2.72
CA SER A 43 -0.65 -10.19 3.94
C SER A 43 -0.55 -9.26 5.17
N MET A 44 -0.42 -9.84 6.36
CA MET A 44 -0.35 -9.05 7.60
C MET A 44 0.82 -8.07 7.64
N ASP A 45 2.00 -8.52 7.23
CA ASP A 45 3.21 -7.68 7.18
C ASP A 45 3.03 -6.50 6.19
N ASP A 46 2.20 -6.69 5.15
CA ASP A 46 1.88 -5.65 4.18
C ASP A 46 0.95 -4.58 4.80
N LEU A 47 0.07 -4.94 5.75
CA LEU A 47 -0.78 -3.97 6.45
C LEU A 47 0.04 -3.05 7.35
N ASP A 48 0.99 -3.60 8.10
CA ASP A 48 1.90 -2.80 8.95
C ASP A 48 2.77 -1.87 8.08
N SER A 49 3.26 -2.38 6.94
CA SER A 49 4.01 -1.56 5.97
C SER A 49 3.14 -0.43 5.38
N MET A 50 1.84 -0.68 5.17
CA MET A 50 0.89 0.32 4.69
C MET A 50 0.62 1.40 5.76
N VAL A 51 0.62 1.07 7.05
CA VAL A 51 0.58 2.08 8.14
C VAL A 51 1.78 3.02 8.03
N GLU A 52 3.00 2.48 7.97
CA GLU A 52 4.23 3.27 7.90
C GLU A 52 4.29 4.15 6.63
N LEU A 53 3.77 3.63 5.50
CA LEU A 53 3.65 4.37 4.25
C LEU A 53 2.71 5.58 4.38
N LEU A 54 1.52 5.37 4.95
CA LEU A 54 0.54 6.44 5.16
C LEU A 54 1.08 7.47 6.15
N ASP A 55 1.73 7.05 7.23
CA ASP A 55 2.40 7.96 8.17
C ASP A 55 3.44 8.84 7.45
N THR A 56 4.23 8.25 6.56
CA THR A 56 5.25 8.99 5.79
C THR A 56 4.59 10.03 4.88
N ILE A 57 3.56 9.64 4.14
CA ILE A 57 2.86 10.54 3.21
C ILE A 57 2.12 11.65 3.94
N GLU A 58 1.41 11.33 5.02
CA GLU A 58 0.60 12.29 5.76
C GLU A 58 1.46 13.33 6.48
N ASN A 59 2.59 12.93 7.08
CA ASN A 59 3.46 13.81 7.85
C ASN A 59 4.49 14.59 7.01
N ASP A 60 4.64 14.29 5.72
CA ASP A 60 5.53 15.04 4.82
C ASP A 60 4.79 16.19 4.12
N ASP A 61 4.98 17.41 4.59
CA ASP A 61 4.37 18.63 4.04
C ASP A 61 4.77 18.90 2.57
N SER A 62 5.83 18.28 2.06
CA SER A 62 6.21 18.39 0.64
C SER A 62 5.37 17.51 -0.28
N VAL A 63 4.60 16.57 0.28
CA VAL A 63 3.70 15.69 -0.47
C VAL A 63 2.28 16.26 -0.43
N GLU A 64 1.78 16.65 -1.58
CA GLU A 64 0.43 17.20 -1.78
C GLU A 64 -0.62 16.12 -2.04
N GLY A 65 -0.21 14.92 -2.44
CA GLY A 65 -1.09 13.79 -2.72
C GLY A 65 -0.31 12.54 -3.10
N ALA A 66 -1.00 11.40 -3.23
CA ALA A 66 -0.37 10.13 -3.56
C ALA A 66 -1.12 9.33 -4.63
N VAL A 67 -0.38 8.50 -5.36
CA VAL A 67 -0.90 7.66 -6.44
C VAL A 67 -0.44 6.22 -6.24
N PHE A 68 -1.38 5.29 -6.17
CA PHE A 68 -1.12 3.85 -6.20
C PHE A 68 -1.05 3.34 -7.64
N TYR A 69 0.00 2.58 -7.95
CA TYR A 69 0.23 1.98 -9.26
C TYR A 69 0.85 0.59 -9.09
N SER A 70 0.38 -0.41 -9.82
CA SER A 70 0.99 -1.74 -9.81
C SER A 70 2.11 -1.88 -10.86
N GLU A 71 3.23 -2.49 -10.49
CA GLU A 71 4.28 -2.87 -11.45
C GLU A 71 4.02 -4.23 -12.11
N LYS A 72 2.89 -4.88 -11.78
CA LYS A 72 2.46 -6.17 -12.35
C LYS A 72 1.24 -5.97 -13.25
N LYS A 73 0.90 -7.03 -14.00
CA LYS A 73 -0.28 -7.03 -14.88
C LYS A 73 -1.59 -6.79 -14.12
N ASP A 74 -1.69 -7.29 -12.89
CA ASP A 74 -2.83 -7.09 -12.01
C ASP A 74 -2.54 -6.01 -10.97
N PHE A 75 -3.59 -5.30 -10.52
CA PHE A 75 -3.46 -4.28 -9.49
C PHE A 75 -3.27 -4.92 -8.11
N LEU A 76 -4.32 -5.61 -7.65
CA LEU A 76 -4.41 -6.31 -6.37
C LEU A 76 -5.30 -7.55 -6.55
N ALA A 77 -4.73 -8.74 -6.38
CA ALA A 77 -5.45 -10.00 -6.50
C ALA A 77 -6.17 -10.43 -5.21
N GLY A 78 -6.24 -9.53 -4.22
CA GLY A 78 -6.91 -9.76 -2.94
C GLY A 78 -5.96 -10.24 -1.85
N ALA A 79 -6.49 -11.05 -0.94
CA ALA A 79 -5.76 -11.52 0.23
C ALA A 79 -5.14 -12.90 -0.01
N ASP A 80 -4.03 -13.20 0.67
CA ASP A 80 -3.40 -14.52 0.60
C ASP A 80 -4.28 -15.58 1.32
N ILE A 81 -5.15 -16.25 0.54
CA ILE A 81 -6.12 -17.23 1.04
C ILE A 81 -5.44 -18.33 1.87
N LYS A 82 -4.21 -18.74 1.51
CA LYS A 82 -3.50 -19.80 2.24
C LYS A 82 -3.21 -19.37 3.68
N LYS A 83 -2.72 -18.13 3.86
CA LYS A 83 -2.51 -17.55 5.20
C LYS A 83 -3.82 -17.38 5.96
N PHE A 84 -4.89 -16.97 5.28
CA PHE A 84 -6.21 -16.82 5.91
C PHE A 84 -6.77 -18.15 6.45
N LEU A 85 -6.51 -19.28 5.78
CA LEU A 85 -6.95 -20.60 6.23
C LEU A 85 -6.20 -21.11 7.47
N GLU A 86 -5.00 -20.59 7.72
CA GLU A 86 -4.16 -20.96 8.88
C GLU A 86 -4.46 -20.12 10.13
N MET A 87 -5.24 -19.05 9.98
CA MET A 87 -5.55 -18.11 11.05
C MET A 87 -6.77 -18.54 11.89
N SER A 88 -6.73 -18.22 13.18
CA SER A 88 -7.91 -18.31 14.03
C SER A 88 -8.99 -17.29 13.64
N GLU A 89 -10.22 -17.52 14.09
CA GLU A 89 -11.32 -16.57 13.91
C GLU A 89 -10.99 -15.19 14.51
N ARG A 90 -10.36 -15.18 15.69
CA ARG A 90 -9.92 -13.96 16.36
C ARG A 90 -8.92 -13.21 15.50
N GLU A 91 -7.89 -13.88 14.99
CA GLU A 91 -6.86 -13.24 14.15
C GLU A 91 -7.50 -12.69 12.88
N THR A 92 -8.31 -13.49 12.17
CA THR A 92 -9.00 -13.08 10.95
C THR A 92 -9.84 -11.81 11.15
N ARG A 93 -10.55 -11.72 12.30
CA ARG A 93 -11.34 -10.55 12.64
C ARG A 93 -10.48 -9.31 12.87
N GLU A 94 -9.35 -9.45 13.54
CA GLU A 94 -8.43 -8.32 13.75
C GLU A 94 -7.82 -7.85 12.43
N VAL A 95 -7.45 -8.75 11.53
CA VAL A 95 -6.97 -8.39 10.18
C VAL A 95 -8.00 -7.60 9.40
N GLY A 96 -9.26 -8.07 9.39
CA GLY A 96 -10.35 -7.37 8.73
C GLY A 96 -10.56 -5.96 9.29
N LYS A 97 -10.50 -5.80 10.61
CA LYS A 97 -10.59 -4.48 11.25
C LYS A 97 -9.44 -3.56 10.87
N THR A 98 -8.19 -4.06 10.94
CA THR A 98 -7.01 -3.28 10.57
C THR A 98 -7.05 -2.86 9.11
N GLY A 99 -7.40 -3.77 8.21
CA GLY A 99 -7.58 -3.47 6.79
C GLY A 99 -8.63 -2.37 6.55
N HIS A 100 -9.83 -2.51 7.13
CA HIS A 100 -10.85 -1.46 7.02
C HIS A 100 -10.40 -0.12 7.60
N SER A 101 -9.72 -0.12 8.74
CA SER A 101 -9.22 1.11 9.35
C SER A 101 -8.21 1.83 8.46
N LEU A 102 -7.41 1.10 7.68
CA LEU A 102 -6.46 1.68 6.74
C LEU A 102 -7.15 2.29 5.52
N PHE A 103 -8.16 1.62 4.95
CA PHE A 103 -8.95 2.20 3.86
C PHE A 103 -9.70 3.44 4.30
N ASN A 104 -10.33 3.41 5.48
CA ASN A 104 -10.98 4.59 6.05
C ASN A 104 -9.99 5.73 6.26
N ARG A 105 -8.76 5.44 6.70
CA ARG A 105 -7.71 6.46 6.86
C ARG A 105 -7.33 7.10 5.52
N ILE A 106 -7.28 6.33 4.44
CA ILE A 106 -7.06 6.85 3.09
C ILE A 106 -8.23 7.73 2.65
N GLU A 107 -9.47 7.29 2.89
CA GLU A 107 -10.69 8.04 2.56
C GLU A 107 -10.79 9.37 3.33
N ASP A 108 -10.48 9.35 4.63
CA ASP A 108 -10.53 10.52 5.52
C ASP A 108 -9.29 11.42 5.41
N SER A 109 -8.31 11.07 4.58
CA SER A 109 -7.06 11.80 4.50
C SER A 109 -7.25 13.21 3.92
N LYS A 110 -6.52 14.17 4.48
CA LYS A 110 -6.49 15.55 3.94
C LYS A 110 -5.74 15.65 2.61
N LYS A 111 -4.91 14.64 2.30
CA LYS A 111 -4.14 14.56 1.05
C LYS A 111 -4.88 13.63 0.10
N PRO A 112 -5.16 14.03 -1.16
CA PRO A 112 -5.83 13.18 -2.12
C PRO A 112 -4.99 11.92 -2.45
N PHE A 113 -5.67 10.78 -2.49
CA PHE A 113 -5.12 9.52 -2.99
C PHE A 113 -5.83 9.10 -4.28
N VAL A 114 -5.07 8.59 -5.24
CA VAL A 114 -5.57 8.09 -6.53
C VAL A 114 -5.05 6.68 -6.76
N ALA A 115 -5.88 5.77 -7.27
CA ALA A 115 -5.46 4.42 -7.65
C ALA A 115 -5.54 4.22 -9.17
N ILE A 116 -4.42 3.82 -9.79
CA ILE A 116 -4.35 3.47 -11.22
C ILE A 116 -4.60 1.97 -11.38
N ILE A 117 -5.87 1.60 -11.50
CA ILE A 117 -6.31 0.22 -11.66
C ILE A 117 -6.26 -0.16 -13.15
N HIS A 118 -5.30 -1.02 -13.52
CA HIS A 118 -5.06 -1.43 -14.92
C HIS A 118 -5.03 -2.96 -15.12
N GLY A 119 -5.76 -3.69 -14.27
CA GLY A 119 -5.84 -5.15 -14.29
C GLY A 119 -6.80 -5.66 -13.22
N ALA A 120 -6.65 -6.93 -12.80
CA ALA A 120 -7.52 -7.47 -11.75
C ALA A 120 -7.36 -6.67 -10.45
N CYS A 121 -8.50 -6.27 -9.89
CA CYS A 121 -8.64 -5.66 -8.57
C CYS A 121 -9.75 -6.40 -7.83
N MET A 122 -9.37 -7.32 -6.93
CA MET A 122 -10.28 -8.25 -6.29
C MET A 122 -10.18 -8.19 -4.77
N GLY A 123 -11.32 -8.41 -4.08
CA GLY A 123 -11.38 -8.44 -2.62
C GLY A 123 -11.08 -7.07 -2.01
N GLY A 124 -10.22 -7.04 -0.99
CA GLY A 124 -9.91 -5.81 -0.24
C GLY A 124 -9.32 -4.66 -1.05
N GLY A 125 -8.83 -4.88 -2.27
CA GLY A 125 -8.32 -3.80 -3.13
C GLY A 125 -9.41 -2.94 -3.81
N GLN A 126 -10.69 -3.30 -3.68
CA GLN A 126 -11.81 -2.60 -4.34
C GLN A 126 -12.38 -1.41 -3.55
N ASN A 127 -11.96 -1.24 -2.30
CA ASN A 127 -12.53 -0.26 -1.37
C ASN A 127 -11.76 1.06 -1.41
#